data_AF-A0A6M7WQX3-F1
#
_entry.id   AF-A0A6M7WQX3-F1
#
_cell.length_a   1.000
_cell.length_b   1.000
_cell.length_c   1.000
_cell.angle_alpha   90.00
_cell.angle_beta   90.00
_cell.angle_gamma   90.00
#
_symmetry.space_group_name_H-M   'P 1'
#
loop_
_entity.id
_entity.type
_entity.pdbx_description
1 polymer ?
#
loop_
_entity_poly.entity_id
_entity_poly.type
_entity_poly.pdbx_seq_one_letter_code
_entity_poly.pdbx_strand_id
1 'polypeptide(L)'
;MTFRAGEWKTIAGAGFGFALLGLLAGTAVAADALKLKELSPNGADACFGRVYDAAHLKAHPKQKVARIFFYYGHDPVSRPNEEPPANQDTSYNGFLTTTVRGAKKPEWASSWCNKSDPSDPSSGIGCGMDCDRSLASLKVDDKGKLLISGLSPDVYLDPDASESMSKAEYARQQLGSEDDNFKLDPMPADTCKAEFARIDPIDPALGDPLRVRLKPDQPFCYGRDYDDAHLKSHPNQMTQSIRVFRGPIELASFAADGDKANWPDGADIAVSVTTRKKGAKVTQTYSCQGEADQWRCAASAKMSNFSCDIAQKEIFLKRGANGTMMLANPNSSVAIVDLCSKAADGKTKSDDKVYRLEPMPQSACAP
;
A
#
# COMPACT_ATOMS: atom_id res chain seq x y z
N MET A 1 -16.39 99.68 -8.44
CA MET A 1 -16.41 98.22 -8.72
C MET A 1 -14.97 97.77 -8.90
N THR A 2 -14.58 96.68 -8.25
CA THR A 2 -13.17 96.30 -7.99
C THR A 2 -12.53 95.46 -9.11
N PHE A 3 -11.20 95.33 -9.06
CA PHE A 3 -10.30 95.05 -10.20
C PHE A 3 -10.05 93.57 -10.54
N ARG A 4 -9.68 93.33 -11.83
CA ARG A 4 -8.72 92.36 -12.42
C ARG A 4 -8.88 90.85 -12.08
N ALA A 5 -8.80 89.88 -13.01
CA ALA A 5 -7.84 89.59 -14.10
C ALA A 5 -6.46 89.05 -13.63
N GLY A 6 -6.08 87.85 -14.07
CA GLY A 6 -4.75 87.25 -13.89
C GLY A 6 -4.69 85.73 -14.14
N GLU A 7 -3.72 85.28 -14.94
CA GLU A 7 -3.35 83.86 -15.17
C GLU A 7 -2.72 83.23 -13.90
N TRP A 8 -2.45 81.94 -13.71
CA TRP A 8 -1.98 80.83 -14.60
C TRP A 8 -2.28 79.48 -13.85
N LYS A 9 -1.81 78.26 -14.16
CA LYS A 9 -0.81 77.67 -15.09
C LYS A 9 -1.15 76.19 -15.37
N THR A 10 -0.42 75.54 -16.29
CA THR A 10 -0.45 74.09 -16.58
C THR A 10 0.40 73.24 -15.61
N ILE A 11 -0.04 72.00 -15.33
CA ILE A 11 0.83 70.87 -14.96
C ILE A 11 0.47 69.68 -15.85
N ALA A 12 1.49 69.04 -16.45
CA ALA A 12 1.34 67.89 -17.32
C ALA A 12 1.47 66.57 -16.54
N GLY A 13 0.70 65.56 -16.94
CA GLY A 13 0.90 64.17 -16.52
C GLY A 13 1.48 63.34 -17.67
N ALA A 14 2.77 63.00 -17.60
CA ALA A 14 3.40 62.07 -18.53
C ALA A 14 3.52 60.69 -17.86
N GLY A 15 2.91 59.66 -18.46
CA GLY A 15 3.05 58.27 -18.01
C GLY A 15 4.23 57.58 -18.69
N PHE A 16 5.10 56.93 -17.92
CA PHE A 16 6.24 56.16 -18.42
C PHE A 16 6.56 54.96 -17.51
N GLY A 17 6.82 53.79 -18.10
CA GLY A 17 7.35 52.59 -17.43
C GLY A 17 6.32 51.81 -16.60
N PHE A 18 6.26 50.48 -16.61
CA PHE A 18 7.37 49.52 -16.73
C PHE A 18 6.97 48.26 -17.52
N ALA A 19 7.98 47.62 -18.13
CA ALA A 19 7.83 46.32 -18.77
C ALA A 19 7.76 45.21 -17.71
N LEU A 20 6.68 44.41 -17.73
CA LEU A 20 6.58 43.18 -16.96
C LEU A 20 7.16 42.02 -17.77
N LEU A 21 8.34 41.54 -17.35
CA LEU A 21 8.88 40.27 -17.85
C LEU A 21 7.95 39.13 -17.42
N GLY A 22 7.35 38.45 -18.40
CA GLY A 22 6.70 37.15 -18.20
C GLY A 22 7.75 36.08 -17.93
N LEU A 23 8.30 36.06 -16.71
CA LEU A 23 9.17 34.99 -16.26
C LEU A 23 8.37 33.69 -16.18
N LEU A 24 8.92 32.65 -16.80
CA LEU A 24 8.41 31.29 -16.78
C LEU A 24 8.32 30.80 -15.32
N ALA A 25 7.12 30.87 -14.75
CA ALA A 25 6.78 30.12 -13.54
C ALA A 25 6.66 28.65 -13.93
N GLY A 26 7.80 28.00 -14.14
CA GLY A 26 7.88 26.55 -14.15
C GLY A 26 7.35 26.06 -12.81
N THR A 27 6.27 25.26 -12.85
CA THR A 27 5.72 24.59 -11.69
C THR A 27 6.81 23.72 -11.07
N ALA A 28 7.43 24.20 -10.00
CA ALA A 28 8.38 23.44 -9.21
C ALA A 28 7.61 22.35 -8.44
N VAL A 29 7.23 21.28 -9.16
CA VAL A 29 6.88 19.99 -8.56
C VAL A 29 8.19 19.38 -8.06
N ALA A 30 8.71 19.95 -6.99
CA ALA A 30 9.78 19.36 -6.22
C ALA A 30 9.18 18.18 -5.45
N ALA A 31 9.01 17.05 -6.15
CA ALA A 31 8.97 15.76 -5.49
C ALA A 31 10.21 15.66 -4.57
N ASP A 32 10.05 15.06 -3.40
CA ASP A 32 11.04 15.16 -2.32
C ASP A 32 12.25 14.25 -2.62
N ALA A 33 13.10 14.72 -3.55
CA ALA A 33 14.17 13.95 -4.15
C ALA A 33 15.14 13.42 -3.08
N LEU A 34 15.50 12.15 -3.21
CA LEU A 34 16.35 11.43 -2.26
C LEU A 34 17.61 12.24 -1.90
N LYS A 35 17.73 12.60 -0.62
CA LYS A 35 18.62 13.68 -0.15
C LYS A 35 20.07 13.23 0.03
N LEU A 36 20.34 11.92 0.15
CA LEU A 36 21.67 11.36 0.34
C LEU A 36 22.37 11.07 -0.99
N LYS A 37 23.10 12.07 -1.50
CA LYS A 37 23.78 12.01 -2.80
C LYS A 37 24.90 10.96 -2.87
N GLU A 38 25.42 10.51 -1.73
CA GLU A 38 26.41 9.43 -1.66
C GLU A 38 25.80 8.08 -2.02
N LEU A 39 24.53 7.85 -1.66
CA LEU A 39 23.77 6.65 -2.01
C LEU A 39 23.11 6.81 -3.38
N SER A 40 22.58 8.00 -3.67
CA SER A 40 21.89 8.32 -4.92
C SER A 40 22.35 9.66 -5.52
N PRO A 41 23.43 9.67 -6.33
CA PRO A 41 23.98 10.90 -6.91
C PRO A 41 23.01 11.66 -7.83
N ASN A 42 22.02 10.96 -8.41
CA ASN A 42 21.02 11.50 -9.34
C ASN A 42 19.60 11.57 -8.73
N GLY A 43 19.42 11.22 -7.46
CA GLY A 43 18.10 11.19 -6.80
C GLY A 43 17.19 10.02 -7.20
N ALA A 44 17.68 9.03 -7.95
CA ALA A 44 16.94 7.81 -8.30
C ALA A 44 17.10 6.69 -7.25
N ASP A 45 16.25 5.67 -7.29
CA ASP A 45 16.39 4.47 -6.45
C ASP A 45 17.77 3.82 -6.63
N ALA A 46 18.45 3.49 -5.52
CA ALA A 46 19.76 2.86 -5.50
C ALA A 46 19.70 1.49 -4.80
N CYS A 47 20.46 0.52 -5.32
CA CYS A 47 20.55 -0.84 -4.79
C CYS A 47 22.00 -1.23 -4.54
N PHE A 48 22.25 -1.85 -3.39
CA PHE A 48 23.52 -2.43 -3.00
C PHE A 48 23.27 -3.85 -2.50
N GLY A 49 24.07 -4.83 -2.92
CA GLY A 49 23.83 -6.22 -2.57
C GLY A 49 25.09 -7.05 -2.42
N ARG A 50 24.93 -8.20 -1.77
CA ARG A 50 25.91 -9.28 -1.76
C ARG A 50 25.24 -10.63 -1.57
N VAL A 51 25.71 -11.61 -2.33
CA VAL A 51 25.35 -13.03 -2.20
C VAL A 51 26.62 -13.78 -1.82
N TYR A 52 26.55 -14.56 -0.77
CA TYR A 52 27.66 -15.39 -0.28
C TYR A 52 27.52 -16.81 -0.80
N ASP A 53 28.59 -17.35 -1.37
CA ASP A 53 28.62 -18.73 -1.84
C ASP A 53 28.86 -19.74 -0.71
N ALA A 54 28.76 -21.03 -1.03
CA ALA A 54 28.95 -22.10 -0.07
C ALA A 54 30.39 -22.19 0.49
N ALA A 55 31.41 -21.67 -0.22
CA ALA A 55 32.80 -21.68 0.24
C ALA A 55 33.05 -20.58 1.27
N HIS A 56 32.59 -19.35 1.01
CA HIS A 56 32.59 -18.26 1.98
C HIS A 56 31.81 -18.66 3.23
N LEU A 57 30.58 -19.17 3.06
CA LEU A 57 29.74 -19.57 4.18
C LEU A 57 30.36 -20.74 4.98
N LYS A 58 31.12 -21.63 4.34
CA LYS A 58 31.89 -22.67 5.07
C LYS A 58 33.07 -22.10 5.86
N ALA A 59 33.71 -21.04 5.37
CA ALA A 59 34.82 -20.35 6.05
C ALA A 59 34.35 -19.48 7.23
N HIS A 60 33.12 -18.97 7.17
CA HIS A 60 32.49 -18.13 8.19
C HIS A 60 31.34 -18.88 8.90
N PRO A 61 31.62 -19.82 9.82
CA PRO A 61 30.60 -20.71 10.37
C PRO A 61 29.57 -20.03 11.29
N LYS A 62 29.82 -18.81 11.76
CA LYS A 62 28.88 -18.06 12.61
C LYS A 62 28.04 -17.04 11.83
N GLN A 63 28.38 -16.74 10.58
CA GLN A 63 27.61 -15.86 9.68
C GLN A 63 26.31 -16.57 9.24
N LYS A 64 25.13 -16.20 9.76
CA LYS A 64 23.86 -16.81 9.31
C LYS A 64 23.40 -16.24 7.96
N VAL A 65 23.71 -15.00 7.64
CA VAL A 65 23.27 -14.31 6.42
C VAL A 65 23.97 -14.88 5.18
N ALA A 66 23.20 -15.40 4.23
CA ALA A 66 23.68 -15.89 2.93
C ALA A 66 23.45 -14.90 1.79
N ARG A 67 22.46 -14.00 1.94
CA ARG A 67 22.15 -12.91 1.01
C ARG A 67 21.82 -11.66 1.79
N ILE A 68 22.32 -10.51 1.38
CA ILE A 68 22.01 -9.21 1.97
C ILE A 68 21.87 -8.16 0.88
N PHE A 69 20.81 -7.37 0.94
CA PHE A 69 20.54 -6.28 0.02
C PHE A 69 20.05 -5.07 0.80
N PHE A 70 20.61 -3.90 0.50
CA PHE A 70 20.15 -2.61 0.98
C PHE A 70 19.72 -1.75 -0.19
N TYR A 71 18.55 -1.15 -0.05
CA TYR A 71 17.92 -0.34 -1.07
C TYR A 71 17.61 1.04 -0.49
N TYR A 72 17.98 2.07 -1.22
CA TYR A 72 17.73 3.47 -0.86
C TYR A 72 16.85 4.10 -1.93
N GLY A 73 15.62 4.46 -1.59
CA GLY A 73 14.63 4.93 -2.56
C GLY A 73 13.18 4.77 -2.11
N HIS A 74 12.27 4.81 -3.09
CA HIS A 74 10.83 4.62 -2.87
C HIS A 74 10.53 3.16 -2.54
N ASP A 75 9.62 2.93 -1.59
CA ASP A 75 9.37 1.64 -0.94
C ASP A 75 9.39 0.42 -1.90
N PRO A 76 10.39 -0.48 -1.80
CA PRO A 76 10.51 -1.69 -2.62
C PRO A 76 9.67 -2.86 -2.08
N VAL A 77 9.04 -2.70 -0.90
CA VAL A 77 8.30 -3.72 -0.13
C VAL A 77 6.80 -3.47 -0.15
N SER A 78 6.34 -2.22 -0.35
CA SER A 78 4.91 -1.86 -0.55
C SER A 78 4.35 -2.29 -1.91
N ARG A 79 4.69 -3.53 -2.31
CA ARG A 79 4.05 -4.43 -3.28
C ARG A 79 4.41 -5.85 -2.79
N PRO A 80 3.54 -6.87 -2.91
CA PRO A 80 2.84 -7.04 -4.16
C PRO A 80 1.56 -7.88 -4.08
N ASN A 81 0.82 -7.88 -2.97
CA ASN A 81 -0.44 -8.61 -3.00
C ASN A 81 -1.52 -7.83 -3.82
N GLU A 82 -1.23 -6.55 -4.14
CA GLU A 82 -1.66 -5.75 -5.32
C GLU A 82 -2.72 -4.63 -5.19
N GLU A 83 -2.97 -4.05 -4.02
CA GLU A 83 -3.89 -2.90 -3.91
C GLU A 83 -3.32 -1.69 -3.13
N PRO A 84 -2.13 -1.17 -3.48
CA PRO A 84 -1.92 0.28 -3.40
C PRO A 84 -1.56 0.91 -4.77
N PRO A 85 -1.85 2.21 -4.98
CA PRO A 85 -1.32 2.96 -6.10
C PRO A 85 0.22 3.03 -6.02
N ALA A 86 0.87 3.32 -7.15
CA ALA A 86 2.28 3.67 -7.11
C ALA A 86 2.44 5.05 -6.42
N ASN A 87 3.46 5.18 -5.58
CA ASN A 87 3.83 6.42 -4.88
C ASN A 87 2.96 6.75 -3.64
N GLN A 88 2.59 5.76 -2.83
CA GLN A 88 2.44 6.05 -1.40
C GLN A 88 3.85 6.27 -0.82
N ASP A 89 4.26 7.53 -0.73
CA ASP A 89 5.55 7.92 -0.15
C ASP A 89 5.56 7.58 1.35
N THR A 90 6.14 6.44 1.68
CA THR A 90 6.52 6.14 3.06
C THR A 90 7.56 7.16 3.51
N SER A 91 7.52 7.59 4.77
CA SER A 91 8.60 8.43 5.31
C SER A 91 9.96 7.71 5.34
N TYR A 92 9.96 6.37 5.36
CA TYR A 92 11.17 5.54 5.19
C TYR A 92 11.79 5.74 3.81
N ASN A 93 13.13 5.76 3.77
CA ASN A 93 13.91 5.90 2.55
C ASN A 93 15.02 4.85 2.41
N GLY A 94 15.26 4.04 3.45
CA GLY A 94 16.25 2.95 3.43
C GLY A 94 15.62 1.63 3.86
N PHE A 95 15.88 0.56 3.11
CA PHE A 95 15.27 -0.74 3.29
C PHE A 95 16.34 -1.82 3.25
N LEU A 96 16.40 -2.68 4.27
CA LEU A 96 17.30 -3.81 4.35
C LEU A 96 16.53 -5.11 4.18
N THR A 97 17.05 -6.04 3.39
CA THR A 97 16.60 -7.44 3.41
C THR A 97 17.79 -8.39 3.51
N THR A 98 17.62 -9.48 4.25
CA THR A 98 18.57 -10.59 4.28
C THR A 98 17.87 -11.93 4.09
N THR A 99 18.60 -12.92 3.58
CA THR A 99 18.18 -14.33 3.59
C THR A 99 19.23 -15.13 4.33
N VAL A 100 18.87 -15.74 5.46
CA VAL A 100 19.77 -16.63 6.21
C VAL A 100 19.90 -18.01 5.54
N ARG A 101 20.95 -18.75 5.89
CA ARG A 101 21.21 -20.11 5.34
C ARG A 101 20.00 -21.02 5.48
N GLY A 102 19.55 -21.60 4.36
CA GLY A 102 18.42 -22.54 4.33
C GLY A 102 17.03 -21.88 4.40
N ALA A 103 16.93 -20.57 4.62
CA ALA A 103 15.65 -19.87 4.53
C ALA A 103 15.18 -19.78 3.07
N LYS A 104 13.87 -20.01 2.85
CA LYS A 104 13.25 -19.91 1.52
C LYS A 104 12.89 -18.46 1.15
N LYS A 105 12.42 -17.70 2.14
CA LYS A 105 12.03 -16.29 2.05
C LYS A 105 13.08 -15.40 2.73
N PRO A 106 13.25 -14.15 2.28
CA PRO A 106 13.99 -13.13 3.03
C PRO A 106 13.20 -12.62 4.24
N GLU A 107 13.90 -11.99 5.18
CA GLU A 107 13.35 -11.08 6.18
C GLU A 107 13.75 -9.63 5.82
N TRP A 108 13.05 -8.63 6.36
CA TRP A 108 13.25 -7.23 5.97
C TRP A 108 12.97 -6.23 7.09
N ALA A 109 13.53 -5.03 6.96
CA ALA A 109 13.29 -3.88 7.82
C ALA A 109 13.35 -2.57 7.00
N SER A 110 12.48 -1.60 7.33
CA SER A 110 12.55 -0.21 6.86
C SER A 110 13.31 0.69 7.83
N SER A 111 13.73 1.86 7.35
CA SER A 111 14.49 2.84 8.13
C SER A 111 14.45 4.26 7.56
N TRP A 112 14.74 5.22 8.43
CA TRP A 112 15.03 6.61 8.08
C TRP A 112 16.54 6.83 8.06
N CYS A 113 17.13 6.80 6.86
CA CYS A 113 18.54 7.10 6.64
C CYS A 113 18.75 8.60 6.42
N ASN A 114 19.65 9.18 7.22
CA ASN A 114 20.04 10.59 7.17
C ASN A 114 21.55 10.74 7.44
N LYS A 115 22.13 11.91 7.14
CA LYS A 115 23.48 12.26 7.61
C LYS A 115 23.50 12.30 9.14
N SER A 116 24.52 11.69 9.75
CA SER A 116 24.70 11.70 11.21
C SER A 116 24.95 13.10 11.76
N ASP A 117 25.62 13.96 11.00
CA ASP A 117 25.59 15.42 11.17
C ASP A 117 25.22 16.07 9.82
N PRO A 118 24.01 16.63 9.67
CA PRO A 118 23.58 17.32 8.45
C PRO A 118 24.46 18.52 8.06
N SER A 119 25.25 19.06 8.99
CA SER A 119 26.15 20.21 8.78
C SER A 119 27.52 19.80 8.24
N ASP A 120 27.89 18.53 8.39
CA ASP A 120 29.16 17.96 7.92
C ASP A 120 28.92 17.01 6.73
N PRO A 121 29.28 17.42 5.49
CA PRO A 121 29.20 16.55 4.32
C PRO A 121 30.06 15.29 4.43
N SER A 122 31.09 15.25 5.28
CA SER A 122 31.93 14.08 5.51
C SER A 122 31.37 13.09 6.54
N SER A 123 30.30 13.47 7.26
CA SER A 123 29.68 12.61 8.26
C SER A 123 29.09 11.34 7.64
N GLY A 124 29.05 10.28 8.45
CA GLY A 124 28.43 9.01 8.08
C GLY A 124 26.91 9.16 7.85
N ILE A 125 26.29 8.10 7.35
CA ILE A 125 24.84 8.02 7.24
C ILE A 125 24.34 7.11 8.37
N GLY A 126 23.47 7.61 9.23
CA GLY A 126 22.78 6.81 10.24
C GLY A 126 21.37 6.44 9.76
N CYS A 127 20.99 5.18 9.91
CA CYS A 127 19.64 4.71 9.60
C CYS A 127 18.92 4.28 10.88
N GLY A 128 17.93 5.08 11.29
CA GLY A 128 17.07 4.78 12.44
C GLY A 128 15.85 3.95 12.04
N MET A 129 15.27 3.24 13.00
CA MET A 129 14.03 2.45 12.91
C MET A 129 13.04 2.95 13.97
N ASP A 130 11.82 2.43 13.97
CA ASP A 130 10.84 2.69 15.03
C ASP A 130 11.36 2.31 16.43
N CYS A 131 10.74 2.94 17.45
CA CYS A 131 11.08 2.76 18.86
C CYS A 131 12.55 3.08 19.19
N ASP A 132 13.10 4.13 18.56
CA ASP A 132 14.47 4.63 18.74
C ASP A 132 15.57 3.58 18.46
N ARG A 133 15.25 2.53 17.70
CA ARG A 133 16.21 1.49 17.29
C ARG A 133 17.10 1.99 16.15
N SER A 134 18.30 1.42 16.05
CA SER A 134 19.21 1.64 14.92
C SER A 134 19.16 0.45 13.97
N LEU A 135 18.94 0.70 12.68
CA LEU A 135 19.16 -0.30 11.63
C LEU A 135 20.65 -0.57 11.49
N ALA A 136 21.41 0.46 11.11
CA ALA A 136 22.86 0.41 10.88
C ALA A 136 23.44 1.81 10.66
N SER A 137 24.77 1.91 10.76
CA SER A 137 25.55 2.98 10.15
C SER A 137 25.99 2.59 8.74
N LEU A 138 25.94 3.55 7.83
CA LEU A 138 26.23 3.39 6.40
C LEU A 138 27.38 4.30 5.97
N LYS A 139 28.27 3.76 5.14
CA LYS A 139 29.34 4.52 4.47
C LYS A 139 29.62 3.99 3.07
N VAL A 140 29.61 4.86 2.07
CA VAL A 140 30.03 4.51 0.70
C VAL A 140 31.55 4.72 0.60
N ASP A 141 32.26 3.76 -0.02
CA ASP A 141 33.70 3.86 -0.30
C ASP A 141 33.99 4.51 -1.67
N ASP A 142 35.27 4.83 -1.92
CA ASP A 142 35.73 5.46 -3.18
C ASP A 142 35.45 4.64 -4.45
N LYS A 143 34.99 3.39 -4.30
CA LYS A 143 34.61 2.47 -5.40
C LYS A 143 33.10 2.31 -5.51
N GLY A 144 32.31 3.16 -4.83
CA GLY A 144 30.85 3.11 -4.82
C GLY A 144 30.27 1.90 -4.07
N LYS A 145 31.04 1.24 -3.20
CA LYS A 145 30.59 0.09 -2.41
C LYS A 145 30.07 0.56 -1.06
N LEU A 146 28.92 0.05 -0.65
CA LEU A 146 28.29 0.41 0.62
C LEU A 146 28.82 -0.49 1.74
N LEU A 147 29.40 0.09 2.78
CA LEU A 147 29.63 -0.57 4.06
C LEU A 147 28.41 -0.35 4.96
N ILE A 148 27.88 -1.44 5.51
CA ILE A 148 26.85 -1.47 6.56
C ILE A 148 27.53 -1.99 7.83
N SER A 149 27.55 -1.20 8.90
CA SER A 149 28.19 -1.56 10.17
C SER A 149 27.31 -1.19 11.38
N GLY A 150 27.42 -1.96 12.46
CA GLY A 150 26.52 -1.81 13.62
C GLY A 150 25.10 -2.31 13.32
N LEU A 151 24.95 -3.32 12.46
CA LEU A 151 23.68 -3.99 12.25
C LEU A 151 23.31 -4.78 13.52
N SER A 152 22.12 -4.53 14.08
CA SER A 152 21.69 -5.27 15.28
C SER A 152 21.46 -6.76 14.97
N PRO A 153 21.93 -7.70 15.81
CA PRO A 153 21.58 -9.11 15.67
C PRO A 153 20.07 -9.37 15.73
N ASP A 154 19.30 -8.52 16.41
CA ASP A 154 17.85 -8.64 16.58
C ASP A 154 17.03 -7.75 15.62
N VAL A 155 17.63 -7.26 14.52
CA VAL A 155 17.00 -6.30 13.58
C VAL A 155 15.57 -6.64 13.12
N TYR A 156 15.19 -7.91 13.05
CA TYR A 156 13.85 -8.36 12.64
C TYR A 156 12.95 -8.81 13.81
N LEU A 157 13.45 -8.78 15.04
CA LEU A 157 12.72 -9.21 16.23
C LEU A 157 12.03 -8.02 16.90
N ASP A 158 11.02 -8.30 17.73
CA ASP A 158 10.37 -7.30 18.57
C ASP A 158 11.39 -6.62 19.53
N PRO A 159 11.20 -5.34 19.91
CA PRO A 159 12.16 -4.62 20.75
C PRO A 159 12.45 -5.27 22.11
N ASP A 160 11.52 -6.06 22.64
CA ASP A 160 11.65 -6.78 23.92
C ASP A 160 12.10 -8.24 23.76
N ALA A 161 12.39 -8.72 22.54
CA ALA A 161 12.61 -10.14 22.23
C ALA A 161 13.70 -10.83 23.08
N SER A 162 14.69 -10.08 23.55
CA SER A 162 15.74 -10.63 24.42
C SER A 162 15.26 -10.94 25.86
N GLU A 163 14.14 -10.35 26.27
CA GLU A 163 13.49 -10.51 27.57
C GLU A 163 12.20 -11.35 27.48
N SER A 164 11.42 -11.18 26.42
CA SER A 164 10.13 -11.86 26.21
C SER A 164 10.26 -13.30 25.70
N MET A 165 11.42 -13.66 25.12
CA MET A 165 11.66 -15.00 24.54
C MET A 165 12.63 -15.86 25.37
N SER A 166 12.60 -17.17 25.14
CA SER A 166 13.64 -18.05 25.69
C SER A 166 14.99 -17.80 25.00
N LYS A 167 16.11 -17.90 25.75
CA LYS A 167 17.47 -17.71 25.21
C LYS A 167 17.77 -18.60 23.99
N ALA A 168 17.22 -19.82 23.96
CA ALA A 168 17.40 -20.74 22.84
C ALA A 168 16.65 -20.29 21.58
N GLU A 169 15.47 -19.68 21.76
CA GLU A 169 14.66 -19.19 20.65
C GLU A 169 15.20 -17.87 20.11
N TYR A 170 15.54 -16.91 20.97
CA TYR A 170 16.26 -15.70 20.60
C TYR A 170 17.54 -16.04 19.84
N ALA A 171 18.37 -16.96 20.36
CA ALA A 171 19.59 -17.41 19.67
C ALA A 171 19.33 -18.11 18.32
N ARG A 172 18.13 -18.69 18.11
CA ARG A 172 17.71 -19.25 16.82
C ARG A 172 17.41 -18.14 15.81
N GLN A 173 16.64 -17.13 16.22
CA GLN A 173 16.10 -16.10 15.33
C GLN A 173 17.07 -14.94 15.05
N GLN A 174 17.85 -14.47 16.05
CA GLN A 174 18.84 -13.41 15.84
C GLN A 174 19.84 -13.74 14.72
N LEU A 175 20.41 -12.73 14.08
CA LEU A 175 21.56 -12.89 13.19
C LEU A 175 22.78 -13.45 13.94
N GLY A 176 23.69 -14.03 13.19
CA GLY A 176 24.91 -14.63 13.70
C GLY A 176 25.97 -13.60 14.10
N SER A 177 26.94 -13.99 14.93
CA SER A 177 27.97 -13.07 15.43
C SER A 177 29.02 -12.62 14.39
N GLU A 178 28.86 -13.02 13.13
CA GLU A 178 29.66 -12.59 11.98
C GLU A 178 28.79 -11.83 10.96
N ASP A 179 27.50 -11.59 11.26
CA ASP A 179 26.55 -10.87 10.41
C ASP A 179 26.56 -9.35 10.70
N ASP A 180 27.74 -8.73 10.61
CA ASP A 180 27.92 -7.27 10.65
C ASP A 180 29.11 -6.85 9.77
N ASN A 181 29.28 -5.55 9.52
CA ASN A 181 30.35 -4.98 8.67
C ASN A 181 30.28 -5.47 7.22
N PHE A 182 29.04 -5.64 6.72
CA PHE A 182 28.77 -6.07 5.36
C PHE A 182 29.23 -5.02 4.35
N LYS A 183 30.13 -5.43 3.45
CA LYS A 183 30.49 -4.64 2.28
C LYS A 183 29.66 -5.09 1.09
N LEU A 184 28.81 -4.22 0.57
CA LEU A 184 27.88 -4.49 -0.51
C LEU A 184 28.34 -3.84 -1.82
N ASP A 185 28.06 -4.52 -2.93
CA ASP A 185 28.40 -4.06 -4.27
C ASP A 185 27.20 -3.32 -4.89
N PRO A 186 27.40 -2.19 -5.59
CA PRO A 186 26.29 -1.48 -6.23
C PRO A 186 25.69 -2.31 -7.37
N MET A 187 24.36 -2.28 -7.50
CA MET A 187 23.56 -3.11 -8.40
C MET A 187 22.40 -2.30 -9.02
N PRO A 188 21.80 -2.77 -10.12
CA PRO A 188 20.56 -2.20 -10.65
C PRO A 188 19.44 -2.21 -9.60
N ALA A 189 18.64 -1.15 -9.53
CA ALA A 189 17.53 -1.02 -8.58
C ALA A 189 16.57 -2.22 -8.60
N ASP A 190 16.30 -2.76 -9.80
CA ASP A 190 15.44 -3.92 -10.02
C ASP A 190 15.97 -5.21 -9.37
N THR A 191 17.27 -5.32 -9.11
CA THR A 191 17.85 -6.47 -8.39
C THR A 191 17.37 -6.51 -6.94
N CYS A 192 17.36 -5.37 -6.25
CA CYS A 192 16.80 -5.28 -4.90
C CYS A 192 15.29 -5.51 -4.93
N LYS A 193 14.56 -4.86 -5.87
CA LYS A 193 13.10 -5.04 -6.02
C LYS A 193 12.73 -6.52 -6.22
N ALA A 194 13.52 -7.27 -6.99
CA ALA A 194 13.35 -8.71 -7.17
C ALA A 194 13.63 -9.54 -5.90
N GLU A 195 14.56 -9.11 -5.04
CA GLU A 195 14.80 -9.79 -3.75
C GLU A 195 13.69 -9.52 -2.74
N PHE A 196 13.21 -8.27 -2.61
CA PHE A 196 12.06 -7.95 -1.76
C PHE A 196 10.79 -8.67 -2.22
N ALA A 197 10.57 -8.82 -3.53
CA ALA A 197 9.45 -9.59 -4.09
C ALA A 197 9.47 -11.10 -3.73
N ARG A 198 10.56 -11.64 -3.16
CA ARG A 198 10.62 -13.02 -2.63
C ARG A 198 9.98 -13.17 -1.25
N ILE A 199 9.69 -12.06 -0.55
CA ILE A 199 9.08 -12.05 0.79
C ILE A 199 7.64 -12.52 0.69
N ASP A 200 6.85 -11.94 -0.22
CA ASP A 200 5.49 -12.41 -0.55
C ASP A 200 5.31 -12.49 -2.07
N PRO A 201 5.60 -13.65 -2.69
CA PRO A 201 5.56 -13.77 -4.15
C PRO A 201 4.11 -13.82 -4.66
N ILE A 202 3.83 -13.05 -5.71
CA ILE A 202 2.54 -13.06 -6.43
C ILE A 202 2.26 -14.46 -6.96
N ASP A 203 1.06 -14.99 -6.73
CA ASP A 203 0.56 -16.17 -7.46
C ASP A 203 0.10 -15.73 -8.86
N PRO A 204 0.81 -16.12 -9.95
CA PRO A 204 0.47 -15.71 -11.30
C PRO A 204 -0.90 -16.24 -11.76
N ALA A 205 -1.46 -17.27 -11.10
CA ALA A 205 -2.79 -17.77 -11.43
C ALA A 205 -3.93 -16.79 -11.06
N LEU A 206 -3.67 -15.83 -10.18
CA LEU A 206 -4.63 -14.78 -9.79
C LEU A 206 -4.85 -13.73 -10.89
N GLY A 207 -3.87 -13.58 -11.79
CA GLY A 207 -3.84 -12.55 -12.82
C GLY A 207 -3.73 -11.14 -12.23
N ASP A 208 -4.02 -10.15 -13.08
CA ASP A 208 -3.89 -8.73 -12.75
C ASP A 208 -4.66 -8.29 -11.49
N PRO A 209 -4.20 -7.22 -10.82
CA PRO A 209 -4.88 -6.58 -9.68
C PRO A 209 -6.34 -6.19 -9.97
N LEU A 210 -7.18 -6.03 -8.93
CA LEU A 210 -8.52 -5.45 -9.09
C LEU A 210 -8.45 -4.00 -9.58
N ARG A 211 -7.55 -3.15 -9.06
CA ARG A 211 -7.37 -1.77 -9.60
C ARG A 211 -6.93 -1.72 -11.07
N VAL A 212 -6.36 -2.80 -11.61
CA VAL A 212 -5.99 -2.91 -13.03
C VAL A 212 -7.15 -3.49 -13.84
N ARG A 213 -7.82 -4.52 -13.35
CA ARG A 213 -8.97 -5.19 -13.98
C ARG A 213 -10.23 -4.32 -14.01
N LEU A 214 -10.42 -3.46 -13.03
CA LEU A 214 -11.56 -2.56 -12.84
C LEU A 214 -11.10 -1.11 -13.05
N LYS A 215 -11.89 -0.28 -13.71
CA LYS A 215 -11.56 1.11 -14.01
C LYS A 215 -12.50 2.07 -13.27
N PRO A 216 -12.02 3.27 -12.87
CA PRO A 216 -12.81 4.22 -12.08
C PRO A 216 -14.11 4.68 -12.75
N ASP A 217 -14.13 4.69 -14.08
CA ASP A 217 -15.23 5.16 -14.93
C ASP A 217 -15.96 4.04 -15.71
N GLN A 218 -15.70 2.77 -15.39
CA GLN A 218 -16.37 1.63 -16.03
C GLN A 218 -17.24 0.84 -15.04
N PRO A 219 -18.46 0.45 -15.44
CA PRO A 219 -19.30 -0.38 -14.60
C PRO A 219 -18.80 -1.83 -14.61
N PHE A 220 -18.93 -2.54 -13.49
CA PHE A 220 -18.65 -3.97 -13.40
C PHE A 220 -19.76 -4.72 -12.65
N CYS A 221 -19.87 -6.02 -12.91
CA CYS A 221 -20.85 -6.91 -12.30
C CYS A 221 -20.20 -8.27 -12.07
N TYR A 222 -20.17 -8.70 -10.81
CA TYR A 222 -19.72 -10.02 -10.39
C TYR A 222 -20.83 -10.66 -9.55
N GLY A 223 -21.01 -11.96 -9.64
CA GLY A 223 -22.06 -12.61 -8.87
C GLY A 223 -21.94 -14.12 -8.79
N ARG A 224 -22.85 -14.70 -8.03
CA ARG A 224 -23.10 -16.13 -8.00
C ARG A 224 -24.55 -16.42 -7.67
N ASP A 225 -25.08 -17.44 -8.32
CA ASP A 225 -26.38 -18.04 -8.01
C ASP A 225 -26.16 -19.46 -7.49
N TYR A 226 -26.98 -19.86 -6.53
CA TYR A 226 -26.93 -21.17 -5.90
C TYR A 226 -28.23 -21.92 -6.19
N ASP A 227 -28.10 -23.10 -6.79
CA ASP A 227 -29.23 -23.95 -7.12
C ASP A 227 -29.78 -24.71 -5.89
N ASP A 228 -30.94 -25.33 -6.09
CA ASP A 228 -31.59 -26.15 -5.06
C ASP A 228 -30.74 -27.35 -4.60
N ALA A 229 -29.84 -27.86 -5.43
CA ALA A 229 -28.99 -29.00 -5.07
C ALA A 229 -27.89 -28.54 -4.09
N HIS A 230 -27.26 -27.41 -4.36
CA HIS A 230 -26.28 -26.77 -3.49
C HIS A 230 -26.90 -26.35 -2.16
N LEU A 231 -28.06 -25.70 -2.18
CA LEU A 231 -28.74 -25.24 -0.96
C LEU A 231 -29.27 -26.39 -0.09
N LYS A 232 -29.51 -27.58 -0.68
CA LYS A 232 -29.82 -28.82 0.07
C LYS A 232 -28.58 -29.41 0.75
N SER A 233 -27.40 -29.34 0.14
CA SER A 233 -26.14 -29.81 0.75
C SER A 233 -25.52 -28.81 1.74
N HIS A 234 -25.92 -27.53 1.68
CA HIS A 234 -25.47 -26.46 2.59
C HIS A 234 -26.66 -25.92 3.42
N PRO A 235 -27.17 -26.68 4.40
CA PRO A 235 -28.38 -26.32 5.13
C PRO A 235 -28.25 -25.06 6.00
N ASN A 236 -27.05 -24.55 6.28
CA ASN A 236 -26.86 -23.31 7.04
C ASN A 236 -26.70 -22.04 6.17
N GLN A 237 -26.50 -22.19 4.86
CA GLN A 237 -26.40 -21.09 3.90
C GLN A 237 -27.78 -20.42 3.72
N MET A 238 -27.85 -19.10 3.91
CA MET A 238 -29.07 -18.32 3.68
C MET A 238 -29.09 -17.65 2.30
N THR A 239 -27.92 -17.30 1.76
CA THR A 239 -27.77 -16.67 0.45
C THR A 239 -28.13 -17.61 -0.69
N GLN A 240 -29.14 -17.23 -1.48
CA GLN A 240 -29.52 -17.90 -2.72
C GLN A 240 -28.82 -17.27 -3.94
N SER A 241 -28.68 -15.94 -3.95
CA SER A 241 -27.89 -15.24 -4.94
C SER A 241 -27.18 -14.04 -4.34
N ILE A 242 -26.01 -13.70 -4.90
CA ILE A 242 -25.21 -12.56 -4.50
C ILE A 242 -24.66 -11.84 -5.72
N ARG A 243 -24.57 -10.51 -5.64
CA ARG A 243 -24.04 -9.60 -6.65
C ARG A 243 -23.12 -8.57 -6.00
N VAL A 244 -21.99 -8.27 -6.62
CA VAL A 244 -21.10 -7.16 -6.32
C VAL A 244 -20.98 -6.35 -7.60
N PHE A 245 -21.33 -5.07 -7.56
CA PHE A 245 -21.42 -4.26 -8.76
C PHE A 245 -21.11 -2.79 -8.54
N ARG A 246 -20.87 -2.11 -9.65
CA ARG A 246 -20.72 -0.67 -9.78
C ARG A 246 -21.50 -0.25 -11.01
N GLY A 247 -22.63 0.42 -10.82
CA GLY A 247 -23.52 0.91 -11.86
C GLY A 247 -23.49 2.44 -11.98
N PRO A 248 -24.48 3.06 -12.62
CA PRO A 248 -24.51 4.51 -12.82
C PRO A 248 -24.50 5.34 -11.53
N ILE A 249 -25.06 4.82 -10.44
CA ILE A 249 -25.14 5.52 -9.14
C ILE A 249 -23.75 5.58 -8.50
N GLU A 250 -23.07 4.44 -8.41
CA GLU A 250 -21.74 4.33 -7.80
C GLU A 250 -20.67 5.05 -8.65
N LEU A 251 -20.81 5.01 -9.98
CA LEU A 251 -19.97 5.79 -10.90
C LEU A 251 -20.15 7.29 -10.71
N ALA A 252 -21.39 7.77 -10.55
CA ALA A 252 -21.66 9.18 -10.29
C ALA A 252 -21.15 9.62 -8.90
N SER A 253 -21.29 8.78 -7.88
CA SER A 253 -20.79 9.03 -6.52
C SER A 253 -19.27 9.15 -6.48
N PHE A 254 -18.55 8.30 -7.22
CA PHE A 254 -17.10 8.44 -7.36
C PHE A 254 -16.71 9.65 -8.23
N ALA A 255 -17.46 9.97 -9.28
CA ALA A 255 -17.17 11.12 -10.14
C ALA A 255 -17.37 12.48 -9.44
N ALA A 256 -18.12 12.53 -8.33
CA ALA A 256 -18.34 13.73 -7.53
C ALA A 256 -17.13 14.06 -6.63
N ASP A 257 -16.63 13.07 -5.86
CA ASP A 257 -15.68 13.30 -4.77
C ASP A 257 -14.42 12.40 -4.80
N GLY A 258 -14.34 11.46 -5.76
CA GLY A 258 -13.27 10.46 -5.84
C GLY A 258 -12.08 10.93 -6.68
N ASP A 259 -10.88 10.45 -6.35
CA ASP A 259 -9.65 10.78 -7.05
C ASP A 259 -9.19 9.63 -7.97
N LYS A 260 -9.13 9.91 -9.28
CA LYS A 260 -8.65 8.95 -10.28
C LYS A 260 -7.15 8.65 -10.16
N ALA A 261 -6.35 9.54 -9.57
CA ALA A 261 -4.91 9.31 -9.36
C ALA A 261 -4.65 8.30 -8.24
N ASN A 262 -5.52 8.29 -7.22
CA ASN A 262 -5.43 7.41 -6.05
C ASN A 262 -6.31 6.14 -6.16
N TRP A 263 -6.80 5.79 -7.37
CA TRP A 263 -7.60 4.59 -7.60
C TRP A 263 -6.88 3.32 -7.08
N PRO A 264 -7.51 2.49 -6.22
CA PRO A 264 -8.95 2.36 -6.02
C PRO A 264 -9.56 3.12 -4.81
N ASP A 265 -8.86 4.09 -4.23
CA ASP A 265 -9.31 4.72 -2.98
C ASP A 265 -10.56 5.58 -3.19
N GLY A 266 -11.56 5.36 -2.32
CA GLY A 266 -12.92 5.90 -2.45
C GLY A 266 -13.80 5.15 -3.45
N ALA A 267 -13.39 3.98 -3.97
CA ALA A 267 -14.17 3.24 -4.95
C ALA A 267 -15.51 2.74 -4.39
N ASP A 268 -16.55 3.51 -4.65
CA ASP A 268 -17.93 3.16 -4.33
C ASP A 268 -18.44 1.92 -5.08
N ILE A 269 -19.10 1.00 -4.36
CA ILE A 269 -19.70 -0.24 -4.88
C ILE A 269 -21.03 -0.54 -4.16
N ALA A 270 -21.82 -1.44 -4.74
CA ALA A 270 -22.97 -2.04 -4.11
C ALA A 270 -22.86 -3.57 -4.07
N VAL A 271 -23.32 -4.15 -2.96
CA VAL A 271 -23.48 -5.60 -2.79
C VAL A 271 -24.96 -5.91 -2.57
N SER A 272 -25.52 -6.78 -3.40
CA SER A 272 -26.91 -7.23 -3.26
C SER A 272 -26.96 -8.73 -2.98
N VAL A 273 -27.73 -9.11 -1.96
CA VAL A 273 -27.91 -10.50 -1.52
C VAL A 273 -29.40 -10.82 -1.52
N THR A 274 -29.80 -11.90 -2.21
CA THR A 274 -31.14 -12.48 -2.08
C THR A 274 -31.05 -13.73 -1.23
N THR A 275 -31.87 -13.80 -0.18
CA THR A 275 -31.92 -14.97 0.71
C THR A 275 -33.04 -15.94 0.33
N ARG A 276 -32.82 -17.24 0.59
CA ARG A 276 -33.85 -18.27 0.40
C ARG A 276 -35.07 -18.12 1.34
N LYS A 277 -35.03 -17.20 2.33
CA LYS A 277 -36.20 -16.85 3.16
C LYS A 277 -37.11 -15.89 2.40
N LYS A 278 -38.10 -16.44 1.70
CA LYS A 278 -39.11 -15.70 0.92
C LYS A 278 -38.53 -14.79 -0.18
N GLY A 279 -37.31 -15.04 -0.65
CA GLY A 279 -36.66 -14.21 -1.67
C GLY A 279 -36.33 -12.79 -1.20
N ALA A 280 -36.13 -12.58 0.10
CA ALA A 280 -35.79 -11.25 0.62
C ALA A 280 -34.44 -10.78 0.07
N LYS A 281 -34.45 -9.67 -0.70
CA LYS A 281 -33.30 -8.98 -1.28
C LYS A 281 -32.86 -7.85 -0.35
N VAL A 282 -31.57 -7.77 -0.05
CA VAL A 282 -30.90 -6.69 0.67
C VAL A 282 -29.83 -6.13 -0.25
N THR A 283 -29.71 -4.80 -0.33
CA THR A 283 -28.60 -4.14 -1.04
C THR A 283 -27.92 -3.18 -0.08
N GLN A 284 -26.60 -3.30 0.05
CA GLN A 284 -25.76 -2.45 0.87
C GLN A 284 -24.69 -1.78 0.00
N THR A 285 -24.51 -0.48 0.20
CA THR A 285 -23.47 0.31 -0.43
C THR A 285 -22.21 0.36 0.43
N TYR A 286 -21.04 0.32 -0.21
CA TYR A 286 -19.73 0.37 0.44
C TYR A 286 -18.83 1.34 -0.30
N SER A 287 -17.90 1.95 0.41
CA SER A 287 -16.78 2.68 -0.19
C SER A 287 -15.49 1.92 0.08
N CYS A 288 -14.72 1.66 -0.97
CA CYS A 288 -13.53 0.83 -0.93
C CYS A 288 -12.24 1.65 -0.91
N GLN A 289 -11.20 1.09 -0.29
CA GLN A 289 -9.81 1.52 -0.43
C GLN A 289 -8.93 0.30 -0.72
N GLY A 290 -7.78 0.54 -1.33
CA GLY A 290 -6.79 -0.51 -1.54
C GLY A 290 -6.09 -0.91 -0.24
N GLU A 291 -5.98 -2.21 0.04
CA GLU A 291 -5.24 -2.74 1.19
C GLU A 291 -4.63 -4.11 0.85
N ALA A 292 -3.30 -4.22 0.88
CA ALA A 292 -2.55 -5.46 0.57
C ALA A 292 -2.94 -6.09 -0.77
N ASP A 293 -3.80 -7.13 -0.82
CA ASP A 293 -4.32 -7.82 -2.03
C ASP A 293 -5.77 -7.57 -2.39
N GLN A 294 -6.42 -6.74 -1.60
CA GLN A 294 -7.86 -6.66 -1.56
C GLN A 294 -8.30 -5.21 -1.49
N TRP A 295 -9.52 -4.97 -1.91
CA TRP A 295 -10.21 -3.77 -1.54
C TRP A 295 -10.87 -4.01 -0.19
N ARG A 296 -10.48 -3.25 0.82
CA ARG A 296 -11.20 -3.16 2.07
C ARG A 296 -12.30 -2.13 1.88
N CYS A 297 -13.55 -2.53 2.06
CA CYS A 297 -14.69 -1.67 1.82
C CYS A 297 -15.54 -1.53 3.08
N ALA A 298 -15.67 -0.30 3.57
CA ALA A 298 -16.52 0.04 4.70
C ALA A 298 -17.94 0.35 4.22
N ALA A 299 -18.96 -0.11 4.96
CA ALA A 299 -20.35 0.17 4.64
C ALA A 299 -20.60 1.68 4.70
N SER A 300 -21.14 2.22 3.61
CA SER A 300 -21.26 3.66 3.38
C SER A 300 -22.72 4.07 3.27
N ALA A 301 -23.11 5.09 4.03
CA ALA A 301 -24.40 5.76 3.93
C ALA A 301 -24.47 6.78 2.77
N LYS A 302 -23.36 7.02 2.05
CA LYS A 302 -23.26 8.06 1.00
C LYS A 302 -24.34 7.96 -0.09
N MET A 303 -24.81 6.74 -0.37
CA MET A 303 -25.79 6.44 -1.42
C MET A 303 -27.06 5.79 -0.86
N SER A 304 -27.34 5.91 0.45
CA SER A 304 -28.36 5.12 1.13
C SER A 304 -28.88 5.75 2.43
N ASN A 305 -30.21 5.78 2.59
CA ASN A 305 -30.89 6.44 3.70
C ASN A 305 -30.91 5.58 4.99
N PHE A 306 -29.74 5.14 5.47
CA PHE A 306 -29.63 4.37 6.71
C PHE A 306 -29.87 5.25 7.95
N SER A 307 -30.56 4.68 8.95
CA SER A 307 -30.94 5.34 10.20
C SER A 307 -30.05 4.99 11.39
N CYS A 308 -28.95 4.27 11.16
CA CYS A 308 -28.05 3.74 12.17
C CYS A 308 -26.57 3.89 11.77
N ASP A 309 -25.67 3.76 12.75
CA ASP A 309 -24.24 3.70 12.50
C ASP A 309 -23.83 2.33 11.91
N ILE A 310 -23.27 2.37 10.71
CA ILE A 310 -22.77 1.20 9.96
C ILE A 310 -21.26 1.26 9.71
N ALA A 311 -20.55 2.27 10.21
CA ALA A 311 -19.16 2.57 9.83
C ALA A 311 -18.16 1.44 10.15
N GLN A 312 -18.50 0.55 11.08
CA GLN A 312 -17.70 -0.61 11.49
C GLN A 312 -18.04 -1.92 10.72
N LYS A 313 -18.89 -1.85 9.68
CA LYS A 313 -19.32 -3.03 8.90
C LYS A 313 -18.52 -3.11 7.61
N GLU A 314 -17.51 -3.97 7.60
CA GLU A 314 -16.57 -4.10 6.47
C GLU A 314 -16.89 -5.32 5.58
N ILE A 315 -16.38 -5.27 4.36
CA ILE A 315 -16.18 -6.43 3.46
C ILE A 315 -14.83 -6.30 2.77
N PHE A 316 -14.32 -7.42 2.27
CA PHE A 316 -13.06 -7.51 1.54
C PHE A 316 -13.33 -8.09 0.15
N LEU A 317 -12.87 -7.40 -0.89
CA LEU A 317 -12.86 -7.90 -2.26
C LEU A 317 -11.43 -8.26 -2.67
N LYS A 318 -11.15 -9.54 -2.87
CA LYS A 318 -9.85 -10.02 -3.37
C LYS A 318 -10.02 -10.56 -4.79
N ARG A 319 -9.01 -10.41 -5.65
CA ARG A 319 -9.05 -11.05 -6.98
C ARG A 319 -9.00 -12.58 -6.85
N GLY A 320 -9.76 -13.28 -7.68
CA GLY A 320 -9.69 -14.72 -7.84
C GLY A 320 -9.13 -15.11 -9.21
N ALA A 321 -8.57 -16.31 -9.28
CA ALA A 321 -8.05 -16.90 -10.51
C ALA A 321 -9.08 -16.92 -11.66
N ASN A 322 -8.60 -16.93 -12.90
CA ASN A 322 -9.42 -16.94 -14.12
C ASN A 322 -10.46 -15.82 -14.19
N GLY A 323 -10.08 -14.62 -13.74
CA GLY A 323 -10.98 -13.45 -13.78
C GLY A 323 -12.14 -13.51 -12.77
N THR A 324 -12.09 -14.37 -11.75
CA THR A 324 -13.09 -14.38 -10.66
C THR A 324 -12.80 -13.32 -9.59
N MET A 325 -13.72 -13.14 -8.65
CA MET A 325 -13.58 -12.27 -7.48
C MET A 325 -13.98 -13.04 -6.22
N MET A 326 -13.31 -12.76 -5.10
CA MET A 326 -13.61 -13.28 -3.78
C MET A 326 -14.19 -12.15 -2.95
N LEU A 327 -15.45 -12.26 -2.53
CA LEU A 327 -16.06 -11.38 -1.53
C LEU A 327 -16.02 -12.09 -0.18
N ALA A 328 -15.48 -11.45 0.84
CA ALA A 328 -15.42 -12.00 2.19
C ALA A 328 -15.83 -10.97 3.25
N ASN A 329 -16.45 -11.45 4.32
CA ASN A 329 -16.18 -10.94 5.66
C ASN A 329 -15.86 -12.18 6.53
N PRO A 330 -14.67 -12.28 7.13
CA PRO A 330 -14.30 -13.43 7.96
C PRO A 330 -14.81 -13.27 9.42
N ASN A 331 -14.80 -12.03 9.92
CA ASN A 331 -15.12 -11.67 11.31
C ASN A 331 -16.63 -11.67 11.59
N SER A 332 -17.43 -11.37 10.56
CA SER A 332 -18.89 -11.42 10.50
C SER A 332 -19.32 -12.01 9.15
N SER A 333 -20.55 -12.46 8.95
CA SER A 333 -21.03 -12.72 7.58
C SER A 333 -21.16 -11.42 6.78
N VAL A 334 -21.28 -11.56 5.45
CA VAL A 334 -21.82 -10.50 4.58
C VAL A 334 -23.27 -10.17 5.02
N ALA A 335 -23.73 -8.96 4.68
CA ALA A 335 -25.08 -8.48 5.01
C ALA A 335 -26.17 -9.29 4.29
N ILE A 336 -26.73 -10.29 4.98
CA ILE A 336 -27.89 -11.08 4.54
C ILE A 336 -29.23 -10.53 5.09
N VAL A 337 -29.16 -9.49 5.91
CA VAL A 337 -30.26 -8.70 6.47
C VAL A 337 -29.87 -7.22 6.41
N ASP A 338 -30.85 -6.31 6.47
CA ASP A 338 -30.61 -4.89 6.67
C ASP A 338 -29.71 -4.66 7.90
N LEU A 339 -28.59 -3.94 7.71
CA LEU A 339 -27.60 -3.66 8.75
C LEU A 339 -28.15 -2.79 9.88
N CYS A 340 -29.24 -2.04 9.65
CA CYS A 340 -29.94 -1.28 10.69
C CYS A 340 -31.07 -2.06 11.38
N SER A 341 -31.29 -3.33 11.01
CA SER A 341 -32.29 -4.17 11.69
C SER A 341 -31.74 -4.78 12.98
N LYS A 342 -32.61 -5.00 13.97
CA LYS A 342 -32.28 -5.74 15.22
C LYS A 342 -31.79 -7.18 14.97
N ALA A 343 -31.90 -7.70 13.75
CA ALA A 343 -31.36 -9.00 13.37
C ALA A 343 -29.85 -8.93 13.05
N ALA A 344 -29.29 -7.75 12.78
CA ALA A 344 -27.88 -7.53 12.47
C ALA A 344 -26.96 -7.52 13.73
N ASP A 345 -27.54 -7.43 14.93
CA ASP A 345 -26.83 -7.50 16.21
C ASP A 345 -26.43 -8.95 16.60
N GLY A 346 -27.00 -9.95 15.92
CA GLY A 346 -26.72 -11.36 16.18
C GLY A 346 -25.43 -11.83 15.52
N LYS A 347 -24.59 -12.58 16.26
CA LYS A 347 -23.46 -13.31 15.66
C LYS A 347 -23.97 -14.29 14.59
N THR A 348 -23.64 -14.04 13.33
CA THR A 348 -24.12 -14.88 12.22
C THR A 348 -23.37 -16.20 12.17
N LYS A 349 -24.12 -17.30 12.35
CA LYS A 349 -23.62 -18.69 12.34
C LYS A 349 -23.60 -19.32 10.93
N SER A 350 -23.73 -18.51 9.89
CA SER A 350 -23.95 -19.01 8.53
C SER A 350 -22.65 -19.24 7.76
N ASP A 351 -22.73 -20.10 6.77
CA ASP A 351 -21.71 -20.33 5.74
C ASP A 351 -21.53 -19.11 4.80
N ASP A 352 -22.45 -18.13 4.90
CA ASP A 352 -22.56 -16.85 4.16
C ASP A 352 -21.40 -15.83 4.41
N LYS A 353 -20.18 -16.31 4.62
CA LYS A 353 -18.99 -15.49 4.95
C LYS A 353 -18.08 -15.19 3.76
N VAL A 354 -17.92 -16.15 2.85
CA VAL A 354 -16.97 -16.07 1.73
C VAL A 354 -17.65 -16.57 0.46
N TYR A 355 -17.58 -15.76 -0.59
CA TYR A 355 -18.22 -16.01 -1.88
C TYR A 355 -17.21 -15.92 -3.00
N ARG A 356 -17.15 -16.97 -3.82
CA ARG A 356 -16.55 -16.88 -5.16
C ARG A 356 -17.59 -16.37 -6.12
N LEU A 357 -17.24 -15.28 -6.80
CA LEU A 357 -18.08 -14.55 -7.74
C LEU A 357 -17.46 -14.62 -9.13
N GLU A 358 -18.29 -14.85 -10.12
CA GLU A 358 -17.93 -14.91 -11.53
C GLU A 358 -18.33 -13.60 -12.22
N PRO A 359 -17.59 -13.15 -13.24
CA PRO A 359 -17.97 -11.98 -14.00
C PRO A 359 -19.31 -12.22 -14.71
N MET A 360 -20.20 -11.25 -14.62
CA MET A 360 -21.57 -11.32 -15.15
C MET A 360 -21.88 -10.11 -16.05
N PRO A 361 -22.82 -10.22 -16.99
CA PRO A 361 -23.28 -9.06 -17.75
C PRO A 361 -23.94 -8.03 -16.83
N GLN A 362 -23.84 -6.74 -17.15
CA GLN A 362 -24.42 -5.65 -16.35
C GLN A 362 -25.92 -5.85 -16.04
N SER A 363 -26.67 -6.43 -16.97
CA SER A 363 -28.08 -6.76 -16.80
C SER A 363 -28.38 -7.76 -15.67
N ALA A 364 -27.38 -8.51 -15.17
CA ALA A 364 -27.52 -9.41 -14.03
C ALA A 364 -27.27 -8.75 -12.67
N CYS A 365 -26.75 -7.52 -12.66
CA CYS A 365 -26.59 -6.68 -11.47
C CYS A 365 -27.44 -5.40 -11.49
N ALA A 366 -28.02 -5.04 -12.64
CA ALA A 366 -28.99 -3.95 -12.75
C ALA A 366 -30.11 -4.14 -11.69
N PRO A 367 -30.37 -3.12 -10.84
CA PRO A 367 -31.17 -3.27 -9.62
C PRO A 367 -32.63 -3.66 -9.83
#